data_AF-A0A4Z0QPI8-F1
#
_entry.id   AF-A0A4Z0QPI8-F1
#
_cell.length_a   1.000
_cell.length_b   1.000
_cell.length_c   1.000
_cell.angle_alpha   90.00
_cell.angle_beta   90.00
_cell.angle_gamma   90.00
#
_symmetry.space_group_name_H-M   'P 1'
#
loop_
_entity.id
_entity.type
_entity.pdbx_description
1 polymer ?
#
loop_
_entity_poly.entity_id
_entity_poly.type
_entity_poly.pdbx_seq_one_letter_code
_entity_poly.pdbx_strand_id
1 'polypeptide(L)'
;MNSKFGRKQKGYFFQQSRIKIIVINSSLPEDLQRIICAHELGHALLHKDLAAKNTLNDFALFDTVAKPEFEANLFAAELLISDNAVIEGLNDDLSFFGVASALYAPAELLDLKFRILKHKGYRLEAPIHARGDFLRH
;
A
#
# COMPACT_ATOMS: atom_id res chain seq x y z
N MET A 1 11.24 -8.42 -33.46
CA MET A 1 11.53 -7.09 -32.87
C MET A 1 11.41 -7.22 -31.36
N ASN A 2 12.50 -6.95 -30.64
CA ASN A 2 12.58 -7.02 -29.17
C ASN A 2 11.84 -5.84 -28.54
N SER A 3 10.98 -6.10 -27.55
CA SER A 3 10.66 -5.12 -26.50
C SER A 3 11.02 -5.70 -25.13
N LYS A 4 12.30 -5.58 -24.78
CA LYS A 4 12.78 -5.72 -23.40
C LYS A 4 12.35 -4.47 -22.60
N PHE A 5 11.12 -4.43 -22.11
CA PHE A 5 10.69 -3.54 -21.03
C PHE A 5 9.52 -4.19 -20.28
N GLY A 6 9.85 -5.21 -19.47
CA GLY A 6 8.89 -5.94 -18.64
C GLY A 6 9.06 -5.61 -17.17
N ARG A 7 8.91 -4.34 -16.77
CA ARG A 7 8.54 -4.00 -15.39
C ARG A 7 7.07 -3.63 -15.43
N LYS A 8 6.21 -4.49 -14.88
CA LYS A 8 4.76 -4.31 -14.79
C LYS A 8 4.47 -3.27 -13.68
N GLN A 9 4.80 -2.01 -13.93
CA GLN A 9 4.56 -0.93 -13.00
C GLN A 9 3.04 -0.79 -12.78
N LYS A 10 2.60 -0.88 -11.52
CA LYS A 10 1.17 -0.90 -11.15
C LYS A 10 0.58 0.51 -11.00
N GLY A 11 1.41 1.45 -10.54
CA GLY A 11 1.15 2.88 -10.43
C GLY A 11 2.44 3.62 -10.14
N TYR A 12 2.38 4.94 -10.10
CA TYR A 12 3.47 5.79 -9.58
C TYR A 12 3.00 7.22 -9.31
N PHE A 13 3.65 7.84 -8.33
CA PHE A 13 3.58 9.25 -8.03
C PHE A 13 4.80 10.03 -8.55
N PHE A 14 4.56 11.22 -9.10
CA PHE A 14 5.62 12.19 -9.40
C PHE A 14 5.13 13.64 -9.25
N GLN A 15 6.08 14.58 -9.23
CA GLN A 15 5.78 16.02 -9.16
C GLN A 15 6.44 16.75 -10.32
N GLN A 16 5.65 17.51 -11.07
CA GLN A 16 6.13 18.38 -12.17
C GLN A 16 5.59 19.78 -11.98
N SER A 17 6.45 20.80 -12.02
CA SER A 17 6.04 22.22 -11.90
C SER A 17 5.17 22.53 -10.67
N ARG A 18 5.46 21.88 -9.52
CA ARG A 18 4.68 21.93 -8.26
C ARG A 18 3.28 21.28 -8.34
N ILE A 19 2.95 20.61 -9.45
CA ILE A 19 1.75 19.81 -9.61
C ILE A 19 2.09 18.36 -9.26
N LYS A 20 1.31 17.78 -8.36
CA LYS A 20 1.42 16.37 -7.95
C LYS A 20 0.53 15.51 -8.82
N ILE A 21 1.11 14.47 -9.41
CA ILE A 21 0.42 13.60 -10.35
C ILE A 21 0.57 12.16 -9.87
N ILE A 22 -0.55 11.46 -9.77
CA ILE A 22 -0.62 10.03 -9.49
C ILE A 22 -1.11 9.35 -10.76
N VAL A 23 -0.38 8.34 -11.22
CA VAL A 23 -0.73 7.53 -12.39
C VAL A 23 -1.04 6.12 -11.92
N ILE A 24 -2.17 5.60 -12.37
CA ILE A 24 -2.65 4.26 -12.00
C ILE A 24 -2.84 3.46 -13.28
N ASN A 25 -2.40 2.20 -13.27
CA ASN A 25 -2.64 1.30 -14.38
C ASN A 25 -4.12 0.88 -14.43
N SER A 26 -4.85 1.39 -15.41
CA SER A 26 -6.28 1.14 -15.60
C SER A 26 -6.64 -0.30 -15.98
N SER A 27 -5.66 -1.14 -16.32
CA SER A 27 -5.89 -2.57 -16.59
C SER A 27 -6.01 -3.44 -15.33
N LEU A 28 -5.77 -2.86 -14.14
CA LEU A 28 -5.90 -3.56 -12.87
C LEU A 28 -7.37 -3.61 -12.40
N PRO A 29 -7.77 -4.59 -11.59
CA PRO A 29 -9.08 -4.57 -10.92
C PRO A 29 -9.27 -3.28 -10.11
N GLU A 30 -10.50 -2.76 -10.04
CA GLU A 30 -10.82 -1.49 -9.39
C GLU A 30 -10.40 -1.46 -7.91
N ASP A 31 -10.61 -2.55 -7.18
CA ASP A 31 -10.17 -2.69 -5.79
C ASP A 31 -8.65 -2.49 -5.65
N LEU A 32 -7.88 -3.02 -6.60
CA LEU A 32 -6.44 -2.87 -6.61
C LEU A 32 -6.01 -1.46 -7.04
N GLN A 33 -6.71 -0.86 -8.00
CA GLN A 33 -6.51 0.55 -8.37
C GLN A 33 -6.74 1.49 -7.17
N ARG A 34 -7.79 1.26 -6.39
CA ARG A 34 -8.11 2.00 -5.16
C ARG A 34 -6.96 1.93 -4.15
N ILE A 35 -6.40 0.75 -3.96
CA ILE A 35 -5.30 0.52 -3.02
C ILE A 35 -4.01 1.18 -3.50
N ILE A 36 -3.68 1.05 -4.78
CA ILE A 36 -2.52 1.71 -5.38
C ILE A 36 -2.68 3.22 -5.27
N CYS A 37 -3.87 3.76 -5.54
CA CYS A 37 -4.14 5.19 -5.38
C CYS A 37 -3.83 5.68 -3.96
N ALA A 38 -4.32 4.96 -2.94
CA ALA A 38 -4.06 5.29 -1.55
C ALA A 38 -2.56 5.19 -1.20
N HIS A 39 -1.86 4.19 -1.73
CA HIS A 39 -0.42 4.03 -1.57
C HIS A 39 0.36 5.20 -2.19
N GLU A 40 0.09 5.55 -3.45
CA GLU A 40 0.73 6.69 -4.13
C GLU A 40 0.39 8.03 -3.47
N LEU A 41 -0.82 8.16 -2.90
CA LEU A 41 -1.19 9.31 -2.08
C LEU A 41 -0.35 9.38 -0.80
N GLY A 42 -0.06 8.24 -0.17
CA GLY A 42 0.90 8.13 0.92
C GLY A 42 2.28 8.69 0.53
N HIS A 43 2.80 8.29 -0.64
CA HIS A 43 4.03 8.89 -1.19
C HIS A 43 3.91 10.40 -1.40
N ALA A 44 2.82 10.86 -1.98
CA ALA A 44 2.59 12.28 -2.26
C ALA A 44 2.50 13.16 -1.00
N LEU A 45 2.05 12.59 0.13
CA LEU A 45 1.87 13.32 1.39
C LEU A 45 3.06 13.18 2.34
N LEU A 46 3.64 11.98 2.47
CA LEU A 46 4.70 11.67 3.44
C LEU A 46 6.11 11.84 2.86
N HIS A 47 6.28 11.70 1.54
CA HIS A 47 7.60 11.53 0.91
C HIS A 47 7.92 12.58 -0.15
N LYS A 48 7.41 13.81 0.02
CA LYS A 48 7.55 14.93 -0.94
C LYS A 48 9.00 15.23 -1.32
N ASP A 49 9.92 15.10 -0.38
CA ASP A 49 11.35 15.41 -0.59
C ASP A 49 12.08 14.33 -1.40
N LEU A 50 11.60 13.07 -1.37
CA LEU A 50 12.13 12.00 -2.21
C LEU A 50 11.75 12.21 -3.68
N ALA A 51 10.49 12.62 -3.93
CA ALA A 51 10.04 12.95 -5.28
C ALA A 51 10.76 14.17 -5.87
N ALA A 52 11.21 15.12 -5.04
CA ALA A 52 12.00 16.27 -5.47
C ALA A 52 13.48 15.93 -5.74
N LYS A 53 14.02 14.87 -5.11
CA LYS A 53 15.44 14.45 -5.23
C LYS A 53 15.69 13.40 -6.32
N ASN A 54 14.65 12.72 -6.81
CA ASN A 54 14.76 11.68 -7.85
C ASN A 54 15.15 12.19 -9.25
N THR A 55 15.66 13.41 -9.39
CA THR A 55 16.32 13.86 -10.61
C THR A 55 17.70 13.24 -10.81
N LEU A 56 18.46 12.87 -9.77
CA LEU A 56 19.82 12.31 -9.91
C LEU A 56 20.28 11.55 -8.65
N ASN A 57 20.27 10.20 -8.67
CA ASN A 57 21.33 9.31 -8.14
C ASN A 57 20.81 7.92 -7.75
N ASP A 58 21.37 6.89 -8.38
CA ASP A 58 20.82 5.54 -8.53
C ASP A 58 21.54 4.45 -7.71
N PHE A 59 22.20 4.78 -6.58
CA PHE A 59 23.13 3.82 -5.93
C PHE A 59 23.01 3.62 -4.41
N ALA A 60 22.03 4.21 -3.71
CA ALA A 60 21.81 4.02 -2.26
C ALA A 60 20.43 3.42 -1.90
N LEU A 61 19.81 2.70 -2.84
CA LEU A 61 18.35 2.47 -2.90
C LEU A 61 17.81 1.23 -2.17
N PHE A 62 18.65 0.41 -1.51
CA PHE A 62 18.15 -0.85 -0.94
C PHE A 62 17.51 -0.68 0.46
N ASP A 63 18.11 0.11 1.36
CA ASP A 63 17.49 0.43 2.68
C ASP A 63 16.60 1.69 2.64
N THR A 64 16.83 2.60 1.69
CA THR A 64 16.10 3.88 1.60
C THR A 64 14.74 3.76 0.93
N VAL A 65 14.46 2.67 0.21
CA VAL A 65 13.15 2.40 -0.43
C VAL A 65 12.22 1.62 0.50
N ALA A 66 12.74 0.69 1.31
CA ALA A 66 11.91 -0.16 2.15
C ALA A 66 11.05 0.62 3.16
N LYS A 67 11.59 1.72 3.71
CA LYS A 67 10.86 2.55 4.69
C LYS A 67 9.74 3.39 4.03
N PRO A 68 9.98 4.18 2.96
CA PRO A 68 8.91 4.87 2.27
C PRO A 68 7.80 3.96 1.74
N GLU A 69 8.15 2.79 1.19
CA GLU A 69 7.17 1.80 0.72
C GLU A 69 6.32 1.27 1.87
N PHE A 70 6.94 0.97 3.01
CA PHE A 70 6.23 0.52 4.20
C PHE A 70 5.32 1.60 4.78
N GLU A 71 5.78 2.86 4.85
CA GLU A 71 4.98 3.99 5.34
C GLU A 71 3.81 4.31 4.39
N ALA A 72 3.99 4.19 3.07
CA ALA A 72 2.91 4.29 2.10
C ALA A 72 1.88 3.15 2.24
N ASN A 73 2.33 1.92 2.48
CA ASN A 73 1.44 0.79 2.78
C ASN A 73 0.66 0.99 4.08
N LEU A 74 1.31 1.51 5.12
CA LEU A 74 0.68 1.87 6.39
C LEU A 74 -0.40 2.93 6.19
N PHE A 75 -0.07 3.98 5.43
CA PHE A 75 -1.01 5.03 5.07
C PHE A 75 -2.23 4.46 4.33
N ALA A 76 -2.01 3.60 3.34
CA ALA A 76 -3.11 2.97 2.60
C ALA A 76 -4.01 2.10 3.50
N ALA A 77 -3.41 1.32 4.41
CA ALA A 77 -4.15 0.47 5.34
C ALA A 77 -5.02 1.30 6.32
N GLU A 78 -4.47 2.35 6.92
CA GLU A 78 -5.22 3.24 7.83
C GLU A 78 -6.29 4.05 7.09
N LEU A 79 -6.04 4.44 5.84
CA LEU A 79 -7.00 5.22 5.05
C LEU A 79 -8.18 4.37 4.57
N LEU A 80 -7.92 3.17 4.07
CA LEU A 80 -8.94 2.36 3.39
C LEU A 80 -9.68 1.40 4.32
N ILE A 81 -9.06 0.99 5.43
CA ILE A 81 -9.61 -0.03 6.32
C ILE A 81 -9.90 0.60 7.68
N SER A 82 -11.19 0.67 8.03
CA SER A 82 -11.65 1.10 9.34
C SER A 82 -11.32 0.06 10.42
N ASP A 83 -10.92 0.51 11.61
CA ASP A 83 -10.72 -0.36 12.78
C ASP A 83 -12.02 -1.12 13.12
N ASN A 84 -13.16 -0.41 13.13
CA ASN A 84 -14.46 -1.00 13.47
C ASN A 84 -14.89 -2.05 12.46
N ALA A 85 -14.68 -1.81 11.16
CA ALA A 85 -15.11 -2.74 10.12
C ALA A 85 -14.34 -4.09 10.21
N VAL A 86 -13.09 -4.05 10.66
CA VAL A 86 -12.32 -5.27 10.95
C VAL A 86 -12.89 -6.00 12.17
N ILE A 87 -13.18 -5.27 13.25
CA ILE A 87 -13.70 -5.87 14.49
C ILE A 87 -15.11 -6.45 14.29
N GLU A 88 -15.99 -5.72 13.61
CA GLU A 88 -17.34 -6.18 13.26
C GLU A 88 -17.27 -7.45 12.41
N GLY A 89 -16.44 -7.46 11.35
CA GLY A 89 -16.29 -8.65 10.52
C GLY A 89 -15.80 -9.88 11.30
N LEU A 90 -14.90 -9.71 12.26
CA LEU A 90 -14.44 -10.80 13.12
C LEU A 90 -15.49 -11.25 14.13
N ASN A 91 -16.30 -10.32 14.66
CA ASN A 91 -17.41 -10.64 15.56
C ASN A 91 -18.54 -11.39 14.84
N ASP A 92 -18.71 -11.17 13.54
CA ASP A 92 -19.64 -11.90 12.68
C ASP A 92 -19.10 -13.28 12.24
N ASP A 93 -18.10 -13.83 12.96
CA ASP A 93 -17.44 -15.11 12.70
C ASP A 93 -16.84 -15.25 11.29
N LEU A 94 -16.55 -14.14 10.60
CA LEU A 94 -15.86 -14.21 9.31
C LEU A 94 -14.42 -14.68 9.50
N SER A 95 -13.98 -15.59 8.64
CA SER A 95 -12.56 -15.92 8.53
C SER A 95 -11.76 -14.67 8.14
N PHE A 96 -10.46 -14.66 8.43
CA PHE A 96 -9.54 -13.59 8.01
C PHE A 96 -9.67 -13.24 6.51
N PHE A 97 -9.75 -14.26 5.64
CA PHE A 97 -9.95 -14.06 4.20
C PHE A 97 -11.36 -13.56 3.87
N GLY A 98 -12.36 -13.95 4.65
CA GLY A 98 -13.72 -13.42 4.56
C GLY A 98 -13.77 -11.92 4.87
N VAL A 99 -13.11 -11.49 5.95
CA VAL A 99 -12.95 -10.06 6.29
C VAL A 99 -12.21 -9.32 5.18
N ALA A 100 -11.11 -9.87 4.67
CA ALA A 100 -10.35 -9.23 3.57
C ALA A 100 -11.22 -9.04 2.32
N SER A 101 -11.98 -10.08 1.95
CA SER A 101 -12.92 -10.03 0.83
C SER A 101 -14.03 -9.01 1.05
N ALA A 102 -14.64 -8.97 2.24
CA ALA A 102 -15.72 -8.04 2.57
C ALA A 102 -15.26 -6.56 2.53
N LEU A 103 -13.97 -6.32 2.81
CA LEU A 103 -13.37 -4.99 2.80
C LEU A 103 -12.75 -4.61 1.45
N TYR A 104 -12.90 -5.46 0.43
CA TYR A 104 -12.31 -5.28 -0.90
C TYR A 104 -10.80 -5.01 -0.80
N ALA A 105 -10.13 -5.78 0.06
CA ALA A 105 -8.73 -5.63 0.38
C ALA A 105 -7.99 -6.96 0.19
N PRO A 106 -6.76 -6.95 -0.34
CA PRO A 106 -5.90 -8.12 -0.35
C PRO A 106 -5.55 -8.50 1.08
N ALA A 107 -5.35 -9.79 1.29
CA ALA A 107 -5.02 -10.38 2.59
C ALA A 107 -3.80 -9.70 3.23
N GLU A 108 -2.82 -9.30 2.43
CA GLU A 108 -1.60 -8.63 2.87
C GLU A 108 -1.86 -7.24 3.48
N LEU A 109 -2.82 -6.48 2.92
CA LEU A 109 -3.19 -5.18 3.46
C LEU A 109 -3.96 -5.34 4.78
N LEU A 110 -4.81 -6.38 4.87
CA LEU A 110 -5.51 -6.70 6.12
C LEU A 110 -4.55 -7.19 7.21
N ASP A 111 -3.54 -8.00 6.87
CA ASP A 111 -2.49 -8.40 7.82
C ASP A 111 -1.76 -7.17 8.39
N LEU A 112 -1.36 -6.23 7.52
CA LEU A 112 -0.75 -4.99 7.98
C LEU A 112 -1.70 -4.22 8.92
N LYS A 113 -2.99 -4.16 8.61
CA LYS A 113 -4.00 -3.57 9.48
C LYS A 113 -4.09 -4.27 10.84
N PHE A 114 -4.02 -5.60 10.88
CA PHE A 114 -4.01 -6.36 12.14
C PHE A 114 -2.81 -6.01 12.99
N ARG A 115 -1.62 -5.86 12.38
CA ARG A 115 -0.41 -5.42 13.08
C ARG A 115 -0.55 -4.01 13.65
N ILE A 116 -1.22 -3.09 12.93
CA ILE A 116 -1.55 -1.76 13.45
C ILE A 116 -2.50 -1.85 14.66
N LEU A 117 -3.58 -2.61 14.55
CA LEU A 117 -4.55 -2.80 15.64
C LEU A 117 -3.89 -3.43 16.87
N LYS A 118 -3.00 -4.40 16.68
CA LYS A 118 -2.20 -4.97 17.77
C LYS A 118 -1.35 -3.91 18.48
N HIS A 119 -0.75 -3.00 17.73
CA HIS A 119 -0.01 -1.86 18.31
C HIS A 119 -0.94 -0.87 19.03
N LYS A 120 -2.19 -0.71 18.60
CA LYS A 120 -3.24 0.07 19.27
C LYS A 120 -3.80 -0.62 20.54
N GLY A 121 -3.37 -1.84 20.85
CA GLY A 121 -3.76 -2.59 22.06
C GLY A 121 -4.83 -3.66 21.85
N TYR A 122 -5.28 -3.89 20.62
CA TYR A 122 -6.20 -4.98 20.31
C TYR A 122 -5.49 -6.34 20.32
N ARG A 123 -6.21 -7.39 20.73
CA ARG A 123 -5.68 -8.77 20.76
C ARG A 123 -6.15 -9.52 19.52
N LEU A 124 -5.42 -9.34 18.42
CA LEU A 124 -5.71 -9.95 17.12
C LEU A 124 -4.45 -10.65 16.59
N GLU A 125 -4.62 -11.82 15.97
CA GLU A 125 -3.55 -12.54 15.27
C GLU A 125 -4.04 -12.90 13.86
N ALA A 126 -3.24 -12.58 12.85
CA ALA A 126 -3.52 -12.95 11.47
C ALA A 126 -2.88 -14.32 11.16
N PRO A 127 -3.49 -15.14 10.28
CA PRO A 127 -2.93 -16.43 9.89
C PRO A 127 -1.74 -16.31 8.91
N ILE A 128 -1.44 -15.10 8.44
CA ILE A 128 -0.33 -14.78 7.53
C ILE A 128 0.51 -13.64 8.09
N HIS A 129 1.72 -13.45 7.56
CA HIS A 129 2.57 -12.30 7.87
C HIS A 129 3.11 -11.71 6.56
N ALA A 130 2.52 -10.61 6.11
CA ALA A 130 2.91 -9.95 4.88
C ALA A 130 4.23 -9.17 5.05
N ARG A 131 5.06 -9.15 4.00
CA ARG A 131 6.24 -8.28 3.95
C ARG A 131 5.81 -6.82 3.89
N GLY A 132 6.62 -5.93 4.44
CA GLY A 132 6.30 -4.50 4.50
C GLY A 132 6.22 -3.80 3.14
N ASP A 133 6.71 -4.42 2.06
CA ASP A 133 6.82 -3.88 0.70
C ASP A 133 5.91 -4.61 -0.31
N PHE A 134 4.79 -5.19 0.15
CA PHE A 134 3.92 -6.03 -0.70
C PHE A 134 3.25 -5.31 -1.88
N LEU A 135 3.13 -3.98 -1.84
CA LEU A 135 2.66 -3.16 -2.99
C LEU A 135 3.78 -2.61 -3.88
N ARG A 136 5.04 -2.96 -3.60
CA ARG A 136 6.19 -2.45 -4.36
C ARG A 136 6.01 -2.73 -5.86
N HIS A 137 6.31 -1.70 -6.65
CA HIS A 137 6.09 -1.63 -8.09
C HIS A 137 7.40 -1.41 -8.88
#